data_AF-A0A522SH19-F1
#
_entry.id   AF-A0A522SH19-F1
#
_cell.length_a   1.000
_cell.length_b   1.000
_cell.length_c   1.000
_cell.angle_alpha   90.00
_cell.angle_beta   90.00
_cell.angle_gamma   90.00
#
_symmetry.space_group_name_H-M   'P 1'
#
loop_
_entity.id
_entity.type
_entity.pdbx_description
1 polymer ?
#
loop_
_entity_poly.entity_id
_entity_poly.type
_entity_poly.pdbx_seq_one_letter_code
_entity_poly.pdbx_strand_id
1 'polypeptide(L)'
;MPLPPAPTVLGQRLGQKITSENRNARATHPLAEPRASGVPRAKSMARLVQPALTRSDADIQAEALPAPVVVAVTQQAAARKPKPALSPQRSAVAATRLFVLDTNVLLHDPMALFHFDEHDVFIPMIVLEELDAHKKGMTEVARNGRQTSRFLDGLVSTQPDGIAAGIRLDATGYKEAAGKLFLQTQPLNGNVLAALPDGKADNQILNVVAALAQQRAPREVVLISKDINMRVKARALGLRAEDYETDKTLSDGDLLYSGVLPLPADFWTAQKKPVESWREGEATLYRVSGAIVAGLYINEFVYFEAAGASSLYARVASIQGDTAVLKTLRDYSHQRNAIWGIVARNREQNFALNLLMDPQVDFVTLAGTAGTGKTLMALACGLTQVLDDRRYSEIIMTRATVSVGEDIGFLPGTEEEKMNPWMGALDDNLEFLSRGESGNAGDWGRAASADLVRSRIRIKSMSFMRGRTFLKKWIIVDEAQNLTPKQMKTLVTRAGPGTKIVCMGNLGQIDTPYLTEGSSGLTFAVGRFKNWQHSGHVTLARGERSRLADYASEVL
;
A
#
# COMPACT_ATOMS: atom_id res chain seq x y z
N MET A 1 35.27 34.96 19.59
CA MET A 1 35.30 34.73 21.04
C MET A 1 35.22 33.22 21.29
N PRO A 2 35.80 32.67 22.36
CA PRO A 2 35.57 31.29 22.75
C PRO A 2 34.10 31.09 23.20
N LEU A 3 33.59 29.87 23.05
CA LEU A 3 32.26 29.49 23.53
C LEU A 3 32.27 29.22 25.05
N PRO A 4 31.16 29.46 25.77
CA PRO A 4 31.06 29.15 27.20
C PRO A 4 31.07 27.64 27.46
N PRO A 5 31.54 27.19 28.64
CA PRO A 5 31.55 25.77 29.02
C PRO A 5 30.12 25.22 29.24
N ALA A 6 29.96 23.91 29.04
CA ALA A 6 28.67 23.22 29.15
C ALA A 6 28.19 23.08 30.62
N PRO A 7 26.87 23.16 30.88
CA PRO A 7 26.32 22.98 32.22
C PRO A 7 26.35 21.52 32.68
N THR A 8 26.66 21.28 33.94
CA THR A 8 26.93 19.95 34.53
C THR A 8 25.78 19.34 35.32
N VAL A 9 24.59 19.95 35.36
CA VAL A 9 23.40 19.44 36.05
C VAL A 9 22.13 19.64 35.20
N LEU A 10 21.26 18.64 35.17
CA LEU A 10 19.96 18.67 34.48
C LEU A 10 18.95 19.59 35.19
N GLY A 11 18.23 20.43 34.42
CA GLY A 11 16.96 21.02 34.86
C GLY A 11 16.85 22.55 34.93
N GLN A 12 17.86 23.34 34.57
CA GLN A 12 17.79 24.81 34.64
C GLN A 12 17.42 25.47 33.29
N ARG A 13 16.41 26.34 33.27
CA ARG A 13 16.03 27.13 32.08
C ARG A 13 16.92 28.37 31.95
N LEU A 14 17.47 28.60 30.75
CA LEU A 14 18.22 29.80 30.42
C LEU A 14 17.27 31.00 30.20
N GLY A 15 17.36 32.01 31.06
CA GLY A 15 16.63 33.27 30.91
C GLY A 15 17.30 34.19 29.87
N GLN A 16 16.52 34.71 28.93
CA GLN A 16 17.00 35.68 27.94
C GLN A 16 17.35 37.02 28.60
N LYS A 17 18.47 37.63 28.17
CA LYS A 17 18.79 39.04 28.40
C LYS A 17 19.08 39.71 27.06
N ILE A 18 18.22 40.65 26.68
CA ILE A 18 18.53 41.72 25.72
C ILE A 18 18.16 43.04 26.39
N THR A 19 18.98 44.06 26.16
CA THR A 19 18.94 45.35 26.86
C THR A 19 18.30 46.45 26.00
N SER A 20 17.44 47.26 26.60
CA SER A 20 17.15 48.63 26.17
C SER A 20 16.73 49.48 27.38
N GLU A 21 16.83 50.79 27.26
CA GLU A 21 16.87 51.71 28.41
C GLU A 21 15.59 52.54 28.62
N ASN A 22 15.62 53.28 29.74
CA ASN A 22 15.17 54.67 29.90
C ASN A 22 13.73 54.99 30.43
N ARG A 23 13.74 55.87 31.45
CA ARG A 23 12.74 56.88 31.87
C ARG A 23 11.49 56.50 32.70
N ASN A 24 11.64 56.76 34.00
CA ASN A 24 10.78 57.62 34.84
C ASN A 24 9.37 57.18 35.33
N ALA A 25 9.33 56.94 36.66
CA ALA A 25 8.50 57.64 37.66
C ALA A 25 7.23 56.97 38.27
N ARG A 26 7.14 57.16 39.61
CA ARG A 26 5.95 57.17 40.51
C ARG A 26 5.13 55.87 40.75
N ALA A 27 5.58 55.13 41.77
CA ALA A 27 4.94 55.00 43.10
C ALA A 27 3.56 54.29 43.31
N THR A 28 3.42 53.79 44.55
CA THR A 28 2.19 53.38 45.30
C THR A 28 1.38 52.14 44.91
N HIS A 29 1.60 51.07 45.69
CA HIS A 29 0.62 50.06 46.19
C HIS A 29 -0.49 50.72 47.06
N PRO A 30 -1.63 50.07 47.46
CA PRO A 30 -1.68 48.76 48.17
C PRO A 30 -2.99 47.90 48.15
N LEU A 31 -3.05 46.87 49.02
CA LEU A 31 -4.22 46.09 49.52
C LEU A 31 -4.84 45.02 48.59
N ALA A 32 -5.38 43.86 49.04
CA ALA A 32 -5.33 43.17 50.35
C ALA A 32 -5.72 41.65 50.26
N GLU A 33 -5.44 40.90 51.34
CA GLU A 33 -5.98 39.55 51.71
C GLU A 33 -7.47 39.60 52.19
N PRO A 34 -8.23 38.51 52.58
CA PRO A 34 -7.77 37.20 53.14
C PRO A 34 -8.63 35.88 52.99
N ARG A 35 -7.96 34.75 53.33
CA ARG A 35 -8.46 33.53 54.06
C ARG A 35 -9.52 32.56 53.46
N ALA A 36 -9.70 31.43 54.15
CA ALA A 36 -10.40 30.20 53.70
C ALA A 36 -10.93 29.32 54.86
N SER A 37 -11.81 28.34 54.61
CA SER A 37 -11.94 27.00 55.30
C SER A 37 -13.24 26.24 54.93
N GLY A 38 -13.27 24.89 55.10
CA GLY A 38 -14.51 24.06 55.12
C GLY A 38 -14.47 22.72 54.34
N VAL A 39 -14.66 21.57 55.02
CA VAL A 39 -14.64 20.17 54.49
C VAL A 39 -15.45 19.23 55.43
N PRO A 40 -16.34 18.30 54.98
CA PRO A 40 -16.11 16.83 55.15
C PRO A 40 -16.77 15.86 54.10
N ARG A 41 -16.76 14.53 54.38
CA ARG A 41 -16.94 13.37 53.44
C ARG A 41 -18.06 12.35 53.81
N ALA A 42 -18.50 11.52 52.85
CA ALA A 42 -19.12 10.16 52.96
C ALA A 42 -18.93 9.39 51.60
N LYS A 43 -18.95 8.06 51.34
CA LYS A 43 -19.18 6.73 52.00
C LYS A 43 -20.63 6.22 52.26
N SER A 44 -20.97 4.92 52.10
CA SER A 44 -20.38 3.80 51.30
C SER A 44 -21.25 2.50 51.22
N MET A 45 -21.35 1.88 50.04
CA MET A 45 -21.35 0.41 49.70
C MET A 45 -22.40 -0.63 50.19
N ALA A 46 -22.76 -1.57 49.28
CA ALA A 46 -23.38 -2.93 49.44
C ALA A 46 -24.91 -3.01 49.76
N ARG A 47 -25.66 -4.13 49.54
CA ARG A 47 -25.36 -5.57 49.26
C ARG A 47 -26.53 -6.27 48.48
N LEU A 48 -26.39 -7.55 48.07
CA LEU A 48 -27.41 -8.41 47.42
C LEU A 48 -28.32 -9.20 48.39
N VAL A 49 -29.46 -9.75 47.89
CA VAL A 49 -29.98 -11.16 48.00
C VAL A 49 -31.54 -11.27 48.06
N GLN A 50 -32.11 -12.31 47.41
CA GLN A 50 -33.53 -12.76 47.32
C GLN A 50 -33.89 -13.81 48.42
N PRO A 51 -35.17 -14.20 48.74
CA PRO A 51 -36.10 -14.92 47.81
C PRO A 51 -37.64 -14.95 48.13
N ALA A 52 -38.39 -15.79 47.38
CA ALA A 52 -39.66 -16.51 47.74
C ALA A 52 -41.01 -15.72 47.86
N LEU A 53 -42.21 -16.27 47.59
CA LEU A 53 -42.70 -17.56 47.00
C LEU A 53 -44.21 -17.48 46.62
N THR A 54 -44.66 -18.17 45.55
CA THR A 54 -46.08 -18.57 45.22
C THR A 54 -47.15 -17.47 45.03
N ARG A 55 -48.28 -17.58 44.31
CA ARG A 55 -49.01 -18.61 43.47
C ARG A 55 -50.01 -17.81 42.56
N SER A 56 -50.85 -18.32 41.64
CA SER A 56 -51.22 -19.64 41.07
C SER A 56 -51.92 -19.43 39.70
N ASP A 57 -52.41 -20.50 39.06
CA ASP A 57 -52.92 -20.57 37.68
C ASP A 57 -54.37 -20.09 37.44
N ALA A 58 -54.68 -19.64 36.21
CA ALA A 58 -56.01 -19.66 35.57
C ALA A 58 -55.88 -19.43 34.04
N ASP A 59 -56.65 -20.15 33.22
CA ASP A 59 -56.60 -20.08 31.74
C ASP A 59 -57.21 -18.80 31.14
N ILE A 60 -56.55 -18.24 30.11
CA ILE A 60 -57.18 -17.37 29.11
C ILE A 60 -56.69 -17.80 27.71
N GLN A 61 -57.59 -17.71 26.73
CA GLN A 61 -57.45 -18.28 25.39
C GLN A 61 -56.39 -17.57 24.52
N ALA A 62 -55.80 -18.31 23.58
CA ALA A 62 -54.86 -17.76 22.60
C ALA A 62 -55.61 -17.12 21.42
N GLU A 63 -55.44 -15.80 21.26
CA GLU A 63 -55.86 -15.06 20.07
C GLU A 63 -54.64 -14.63 19.25
N ALA A 64 -54.74 -14.66 17.92
CA ALA A 64 -53.57 -14.67 17.03
C ALA A 64 -53.01 -13.28 16.74
N LEU A 65 -51.69 -13.11 16.88
CA LEU A 65 -50.97 -11.94 16.36
C LEU A 65 -50.84 -12.02 14.83
N PRO A 66 -51.03 -10.91 14.08
CA PRO A 66 -50.97 -10.92 12.62
C PRO A 66 -49.54 -11.07 12.09
N ALA A 67 -49.39 -11.82 10.99
CA ALA A 67 -48.12 -11.98 10.31
C ALA A 67 -47.67 -10.70 9.58
N PRO A 68 -46.36 -10.44 9.44
CA PRO A 68 -45.86 -9.30 8.67
C PRO A 68 -46.18 -9.46 7.17
N VAL A 69 -46.82 -8.45 6.58
CA VAL A 69 -47.18 -8.43 5.16
C VAL A 69 -45.94 -8.17 4.32
N VAL A 70 -45.47 -9.21 3.61
CA VAL A 70 -44.37 -9.10 2.64
C VAL A 70 -44.89 -8.45 1.36
N VAL A 71 -44.57 -7.17 1.14
CA VAL A 71 -44.85 -6.48 -0.12
C VAL A 71 -43.83 -6.92 -1.17
N ALA A 72 -44.26 -7.76 -2.11
CA ALA A 72 -43.41 -8.25 -3.19
C ALA A 72 -43.15 -7.15 -4.25
N VAL A 73 -41.87 -6.82 -4.48
CA VAL A 73 -41.45 -5.97 -5.61
C VAL A 73 -41.09 -6.88 -6.80
N THR A 74 -41.89 -6.81 -7.87
CA THR A 74 -41.75 -7.67 -9.04
C THR A 74 -40.61 -7.23 -9.95
N GLN A 75 -39.54 -8.04 -10.02
CA GLN A 75 -38.56 -7.93 -11.11
C GLN A 75 -39.09 -8.64 -12.36
N GLN A 76 -39.42 -7.88 -13.42
CA GLN A 76 -39.78 -8.45 -14.72
C GLN A 76 -38.52 -8.83 -15.52
N ALA A 77 -38.19 -10.12 -15.53
CA ALA A 77 -37.11 -10.65 -16.36
C ALA A 77 -37.55 -10.77 -17.85
N ALA A 78 -37.25 -9.74 -18.65
CA ALA A 78 -37.51 -9.76 -20.09
C ALA A 78 -36.44 -10.59 -20.84
N ALA A 79 -36.83 -11.77 -21.34
CA ALA A 79 -35.92 -12.69 -22.02
C ALA A 79 -35.34 -12.12 -23.33
N ARG A 80 -34.01 -11.99 -23.41
CA ARG A 80 -33.31 -11.39 -24.56
C ARG A 80 -33.00 -12.45 -25.62
N LYS A 81 -33.77 -12.48 -26.72
CA LYS A 81 -33.49 -13.33 -27.89
C LYS A 81 -32.13 -12.97 -28.53
N PRO A 82 -31.38 -13.95 -29.08
CA PRO A 82 -30.14 -13.66 -29.79
C PRO A 82 -30.39 -12.86 -31.08
N LYS A 83 -29.46 -11.95 -31.41
CA LYS A 83 -29.34 -11.33 -32.73
C LYS A 83 -28.08 -11.86 -33.42
N PRO A 84 -28.05 -11.95 -34.77
CA PRO A 84 -26.99 -12.63 -35.51
C PRO A 84 -25.67 -11.87 -35.48
N ALA A 85 -24.57 -12.61 -35.71
CA ALA A 85 -23.24 -12.04 -35.83
C ALA A 85 -23.15 -11.06 -37.01
N LEU A 86 -22.60 -9.87 -36.76
CA LEU A 86 -22.29 -8.88 -37.78
C LEU A 86 -20.82 -9.05 -38.22
N SER A 87 -20.62 -9.11 -39.53
CA SER A 87 -19.31 -9.05 -40.17
C SER A 87 -18.57 -7.73 -39.84
N PRO A 88 -17.23 -7.68 -39.90
CA PRO A 88 -16.45 -6.50 -39.52
C PRO A 88 -16.72 -5.32 -40.46
N GLN A 89 -17.64 -4.44 -40.07
CA GLN A 89 -17.74 -3.09 -40.64
C GLN A 89 -16.50 -2.30 -40.20
N ARG A 90 -15.81 -1.66 -41.16
CA ARG A 90 -14.80 -0.64 -40.85
C ARG A 90 -15.47 0.46 -40.04
N SER A 91 -15.09 0.61 -38.77
CA SER A 91 -15.54 1.72 -37.94
C SER A 91 -15.08 3.05 -38.52
N ALA A 92 -15.95 4.06 -38.42
CA ALA A 92 -15.54 5.44 -38.69
C ALA A 92 -14.50 5.90 -37.66
N VAL A 93 -13.63 6.83 -38.06
CA VAL A 93 -12.64 7.44 -37.16
C VAL A 93 -13.38 8.13 -36.00
N ALA A 94 -13.05 7.74 -34.76
CA ALA A 94 -13.62 8.37 -33.57
C ALA A 94 -13.22 9.84 -33.49
N ALA A 95 -14.14 10.71 -33.07
CA ALA A 95 -13.85 12.14 -32.92
C ALA A 95 -12.91 12.36 -31.73
N THR A 96 -11.70 12.87 -31.99
CA THR A 96 -10.70 13.09 -30.94
C THR A 96 -11.14 14.18 -29.97
N ARG A 97 -11.07 13.92 -28.66
CA ARG A 97 -11.36 14.90 -27.61
C ARG A 97 -10.20 15.88 -27.41
N LEU A 98 -10.45 16.99 -26.71
CA LEU A 98 -9.42 17.90 -26.20
C LEU A 98 -9.52 17.96 -24.67
N PHE A 99 -8.52 17.44 -23.98
CA PHE A 99 -8.42 17.48 -22.53
C PHE A 99 -7.63 18.70 -22.07
N VAL A 100 -8.21 19.53 -21.20
CA VAL A 100 -7.53 20.63 -20.53
C VAL A 100 -7.05 20.14 -19.17
N LEU A 101 -5.76 20.24 -18.88
CA LEU A 101 -5.20 19.72 -17.63
C LEU A 101 -5.10 20.81 -16.55
N ASP A 102 -5.45 20.42 -15.32
CA ASP A 102 -5.17 21.15 -14.09
C ASP A 102 -3.72 20.92 -13.60
N THR A 103 -3.12 21.91 -12.95
CA THR A 103 -1.80 21.85 -12.33
C THR A 103 -1.68 20.68 -11.34
N ASN A 104 -2.72 20.41 -10.55
CA ASN A 104 -2.68 19.32 -9.56
C ASN A 104 -2.50 17.94 -10.20
N VAL A 105 -2.99 17.74 -11.43
CA VAL A 105 -2.79 16.52 -12.21
C VAL A 105 -1.30 16.35 -12.52
N LEU A 106 -0.68 17.39 -13.07
CA LEU A 106 0.73 17.40 -13.48
C LEU A 106 1.74 17.44 -12.32
N LEU A 107 1.31 17.89 -11.14
CA LEU A 107 2.07 17.84 -9.89
C LEU A 107 1.93 16.50 -9.15
N HIS A 108 0.83 15.78 -9.33
CA HIS A 108 0.68 14.40 -8.84
C HIS A 108 1.38 13.40 -9.77
N ASP A 109 1.20 13.54 -11.09
CA ASP A 109 1.72 12.62 -12.10
C ASP A 109 2.27 13.36 -13.34
N PRO A 110 3.60 13.44 -13.50
CA PRO A 110 4.23 13.97 -14.70
C PRO A 110 3.95 13.17 -15.98
N MET A 111 3.52 11.91 -15.87
CA MET A 111 3.20 11.07 -17.03
C MET A 111 1.81 11.35 -17.61
N ALA A 112 0.94 12.10 -16.91
CA ALA A 112 -0.40 12.43 -17.37
C ALA A 112 -0.44 13.03 -18.78
N LEU A 113 0.58 13.78 -19.19
CA LEU A 113 0.77 14.30 -20.55
C LEU A 113 0.62 13.23 -21.65
N PHE A 114 0.87 11.96 -21.34
CA PHE A 114 0.94 10.84 -22.28
C PHE A 114 -0.17 9.79 -22.08
N HIS A 115 -1.08 9.98 -21.11
CA HIS A 115 -2.09 8.97 -20.73
C HIS A 115 -3.47 9.18 -21.37
N PHE A 116 -3.54 9.88 -22.50
CA PHE A 116 -4.80 10.21 -23.21
C PHE A 116 -4.95 9.54 -24.59
N ASP A 117 -4.16 8.49 -24.85
CA ASP A 117 -4.20 7.65 -26.06
C ASP A 117 -4.25 8.48 -27.38
N GLU A 118 -5.34 8.45 -28.15
CA GLU A 118 -5.46 9.23 -29.40
C GLU A 118 -6.01 10.66 -29.23
N HIS A 119 -6.27 11.13 -28.02
CA HIS A 119 -6.87 12.45 -27.75
C HIS A 119 -5.80 13.54 -27.53
N ASP A 120 -6.18 14.80 -27.79
CA ASP A 120 -5.27 15.94 -27.65
C ASP A 120 -5.30 16.52 -26.23
N VAL A 121 -4.18 17.08 -25.81
CA VAL A 121 -3.94 17.68 -24.49
C VAL A 121 -3.74 19.19 -24.65
N PHE A 122 -4.33 20.00 -23.76
CA PHE A 122 -4.15 21.44 -23.68
C PHE A 122 -3.67 21.88 -22.31
N ILE A 123 -2.66 22.75 -22.26
CA ILE A 123 -2.13 23.33 -21.02
C ILE A 123 -2.35 24.87 -21.03
N PRO A 124 -3.19 25.40 -20.11
CA PRO A 124 -3.31 26.84 -19.86
C PRO A 124 -2.00 27.48 -19.40
N MET A 125 -1.79 28.76 -19.66
CA MET A 125 -0.54 29.45 -19.27
C MET A 125 -0.34 29.46 -17.75
N ILE A 126 -1.41 29.69 -16.98
CA ILE A 126 -1.40 29.67 -15.51
C ILE A 126 -0.88 28.33 -14.94
N VAL A 127 -1.12 27.21 -15.63
CA VAL A 127 -0.60 25.90 -15.21
C VAL A 127 0.93 25.83 -15.35
N LEU A 128 1.51 26.52 -16.33
CA LEU A 128 2.97 26.64 -16.48
C LEU A 128 3.58 27.55 -15.40
N GLU A 129 2.88 28.61 -15.01
CA GLU A 129 3.28 29.52 -13.93
C GLU A 129 3.26 28.82 -12.55
N GLU A 130 2.18 28.09 -12.24
CA GLU A 130 2.10 27.30 -11.01
C GLU A 130 3.11 26.15 -11.00
N LEU A 131 3.30 25.45 -12.14
CA LEU A 131 4.36 24.45 -12.28
C LEU A 131 5.75 25.04 -12.01
N ASP A 132 6.01 26.32 -12.30
CA ASP A 132 7.27 26.99 -11.94
C ASP A 132 7.36 27.33 -10.45
N ALA A 133 6.30 27.93 -9.89
CA ALA A 133 6.22 28.26 -8.47
C ALA A 133 6.50 27.02 -7.58
N HIS A 134 5.97 25.85 -7.97
CA HIS A 134 6.13 24.59 -7.26
C HIS A 134 7.48 23.87 -7.47
N LYS A 135 8.41 24.34 -8.32
CA LYS A 135 9.75 23.71 -8.52
C LYS A 135 10.68 23.80 -7.31
N LYS A 136 10.35 24.59 -6.28
CA LYS A 136 11.22 24.90 -5.14
C LYS A 136 11.13 23.84 -4.04
N GLY A 137 12.28 23.45 -3.48
CA GLY A 137 12.37 22.46 -2.39
C GLY A 137 12.50 21.00 -2.83
N MET A 138 12.43 20.09 -1.85
CA MET A 138 12.81 18.66 -1.99
C MET A 138 11.61 17.69 -1.98
N THR A 139 10.37 18.20 -2.03
CA THR A 139 9.13 17.40 -1.98
C THR A 139 8.88 16.60 -3.25
N GLU A 140 7.97 15.61 -3.17
CA GLU A 140 7.44 14.85 -4.31
C GLU A 140 6.82 15.80 -5.36
N VAL A 141 5.98 16.74 -4.92
CA VAL A 141 5.37 17.80 -5.74
C VAL A 141 6.43 18.59 -6.51
N ALA A 142 7.50 19.04 -5.84
CA ALA A 142 8.59 19.77 -6.50
C ALA A 142 9.41 18.87 -7.44
N ARG A 143 9.58 17.58 -7.13
CA ARG A 143 10.19 16.59 -8.04
C ARG A 143 9.35 16.43 -9.30
N ASN A 144 8.03 16.31 -9.16
CA ASN A 144 7.08 16.14 -10.25
C ASN A 144 7.00 17.38 -11.14
N GLY A 145 6.80 18.59 -10.60
CA GLY A 145 6.78 19.82 -11.40
C GLY A 145 8.07 20.05 -12.23
N ARG A 146 9.23 19.68 -11.67
CA ARG A 146 10.52 19.65 -12.40
C ARG A 146 10.60 18.56 -13.47
N GLN A 147 9.96 17.41 -13.28
CA GLN A 147 9.89 16.34 -14.28
C GLN A 147 8.93 16.71 -15.42
N THR A 148 7.73 17.19 -15.11
CA THR A 148 6.75 17.70 -16.09
C THR A 148 7.37 18.79 -16.95
N SER A 149 8.05 19.76 -16.34
CA SER A 149 8.72 20.83 -17.09
C SER A 149 9.81 20.32 -18.05
N ARG A 150 10.51 19.22 -17.72
CA ARG A 150 11.48 18.58 -18.62
C ARG A 150 10.81 17.82 -19.77
N PHE A 151 9.64 17.23 -19.55
CA PHE A 151 8.85 16.62 -20.62
C PHE A 151 8.31 17.68 -21.58
N LEU A 152 7.83 18.82 -21.06
CA LEU A 152 7.37 19.95 -21.88
C LEU A 152 8.53 20.58 -22.68
N ASP A 153 9.67 20.85 -22.05
CA ASP A 153 10.90 21.34 -22.69
C ASP A 153 11.40 20.39 -23.81
N GLY A 154 11.43 19.09 -23.52
CA GLY A 154 11.78 18.04 -24.50
C GLY A 154 10.80 17.95 -25.67
N LEU A 155 9.49 18.08 -25.42
CA LEU A 155 8.46 18.10 -26.48
C LEU A 155 8.58 19.36 -27.36
N VAL A 156 8.65 20.55 -26.74
CA VAL A 156 8.77 21.84 -27.48
C VAL A 156 10.04 21.86 -28.34
N SER A 157 11.14 21.30 -27.84
CA SER A 157 12.40 21.16 -28.59
C SER A 157 12.30 20.32 -29.86
N THR A 158 11.27 19.46 -30.01
CA THR A 158 11.06 18.69 -31.25
C THR A 158 10.45 19.51 -32.39
N GLN A 159 9.83 20.66 -32.12
CA GLN A 159 9.09 21.41 -33.14
C GLN A 159 9.09 22.94 -32.89
N PRO A 160 10.26 23.61 -32.97
CA PRO A 160 10.43 25.01 -32.55
C PRO A 160 9.43 26.00 -33.16
N ASP A 161 9.25 25.93 -34.47
CA ASP A 161 8.37 26.85 -35.23
C ASP A 161 6.89 26.41 -35.23
N GLY A 162 6.55 25.32 -34.53
CA GLY A 162 5.28 24.59 -34.70
C GLY A 162 4.28 24.66 -33.55
N ILE A 163 4.60 25.34 -32.43
CA ILE A 163 3.84 25.25 -31.16
C ILE A 163 2.33 25.48 -31.33
N ALA A 164 1.92 26.47 -32.15
CA ALA A 164 0.51 26.80 -32.39
C ALA A 164 -0.26 25.70 -33.17
N ALA A 165 0.43 24.85 -33.94
CA ALA A 165 -0.17 23.74 -34.69
C ALA A 165 -0.35 22.46 -33.84
N GLY A 166 0.15 22.45 -32.60
CA GLY A 166 0.15 21.33 -31.68
C GLY A 166 1.27 20.32 -31.95
N ILE A 167 2.10 20.10 -30.93
CA ILE A 167 3.28 19.22 -30.91
C ILE A 167 2.81 17.76 -30.73
N ARG A 168 3.40 16.78 -31.43
CA ARG A 168 3.04 15.37 -31.20
C ARG A 168 3.54 14.85 -29.85
N LEU A 169 2.70 14.13 -29.12
CA LEU A 169 3.08 13.55 -27.81
C LEU A 169 4.04 12.35 -27.94
N ASP A 170 3.93 11.57 -29.02
CA ASP A 170 4.82 10.43 -29.30
C ASP A 170 6.26 10.84 -29.72
N ALA A 171 6.51 12.12 -30.03
CA ALA A 171 7.77 12.61 -30.58
C ALA A 171 9.00 12.37 -29.66
N THR A 172 8.79 12.26 -28.35
CA THR A 172 9.84 11.97 -27.36
C THR A 172 9.97 10.48 -27.00
N GLY A 173 9.25 9.60 -27.72
CA GLY A 173 9.35 8.13 -27.61
C GLY A 173 8.11 7.42 -27.06
N TYR A 174 7.11 8.16 -26.59
CA TYR A 174 5.87 7.63 -26.00
C TYR A 174 4.85 7.22 -27.06
N LYS A 175 5.14 6.12 -27.78
CA LYS A 175 4.38 5.64 -28.96
C LYS A 175 2.89 5.39 -28.75
N GLU A 176 2.42 5.27 -27.51
CA GLU A 176 1.01 5.08 -27.17
C GLU A 176 0.22 6.40 -27.14
N ALA A 177 0.90 7.53 -26.95
CA ALA A 177 0.31 8.87 -26.95
C ALA A 177 0.24 9.44 -28.38
N ALA A 178 -0.74 8.97 -29.16
CA ALA A 178 -0.85 9.30 -30.59
C ALA A 178 -1.33 10.73 -30.88
N GLY A 179 -1.94 11.40 -29.89
CA GLY A 179 -2.45 12.78 -29.96
C GLY A 179 -1.38 13.89 -29.89
N LYS A 180 -1.85 15.13 -29.71
CA LYS A 180 -1.02 16.35 -29.66
C LYS A 180 -1.14 17.13 -28.35
N LEU A 181 -0.03 17.74 -27.95
CA LEU A 181 0.04 18.80 -26.95
C LEU A 181 -0.16 20.18 -27.60
N PHE A 182 -1.09 20.95 -27.04
CA PHE A 182 -1.28 22.38 -27.29
C PHE A 182 -0.95 23.18 -26.03
N LEU A 183 -0.26 24.30 -26.20
CA LEU A 183 -0.01 25.28 -25.15
C LEU A 183 -0.85 26.54 -25.44
N GLN A 184 -1.25 27.26 -24.40
CA GLN A 184 -1.95 28.54 -24.55
C GLN A 184 -1.01 29.61 -25.12
N THR A 185 -1.19 29.95 -26.40
CA THR A 185 -0.40 30.99 -27.11
C THR A 185 -1.10 32.35 -27.21
N GLN A 186 -2.36 32.46 -26.79
CA GLN A 186 -3.18 33.69 -26.88
C GLN A 186 -4.05 33.87 -25.62
N PRO A 187 -4.47 35.10 -25.29
CA PRO A 187 -5.50 35.34 -24.27
C PRO A 187 -6.82 34.68 -24.66
N LEU A 188 -7.41 33.91 -23.73
CA LEU A 188 -8.64 33.14 -23.95
C LEU A 188 -9.71 33.58 -22.95
N ASN A 189 -10.37 34.70 -23.27
CA ASN A 189 -11.38 35.32 -22.42
C ASN A 189 -12.76 34.71 -22.72
N GLY A 190 -13.20 33.76 -21.89
CA GLY A 190 -14.55 33.23 -21.95
C GLY A 190 -15.54 34.18 -21.27
N ASN A 191 -16.51 34.73 -22.02
CA ASN A 191 -17.55 35.64 -21.49
C ASN A 191 -18.60 34.96 -20.57
N VAL A 192 -18.22 33.87 -19.88
CA VAL A 192 -19.10 33.06 -19.03
C VAL A 192 -19.01 33.47 -17.56
N LEU A 193 -17.87 34.02 -17.11
CA LEU A 193 -17.59 34.26 -15.69
C LEU A 193 -17.65 35.73 -15.27
N ALA A 194 -18.86 36.29 -15.24
CA ALA A 194 -19.16 37.49 -14.43
C ALA A 194 -19.42 37.17 -12.94
N ALA A 195 -19.31 35.90 -12.54
CA ALA A 195 -19.81 35.37 -11.26
C ALA A 195 -18.75 34.71 -10.35
N LEU A 196 -17.47 34.71 -10.74
CA LEU A 196 -16.36 34.22 -9.90
C LEU A 196 -15.33 35.34 -9.67
N PRO A 197 -14.70 35.43 -8.48
CA PRO A 197 -13.67 36.43 -8.23
C PRO A 197 -12.45 36.23 -9.14
N ASP A 198 -11.98 37.32 -9.73
CA ASP A 198 -10.72 37.35 -10.47
C ASP A 198 -9.51 37.04 -9.58
N GLY A 199 -8.45 36.50 -10.18
CA GLY A 199 -7.15 36.32 -9.52
C GLY A 199 -6.90 34.96 -8.84
N LYS A 200 -7.85 34.01 -8.86
CA LYS A 200 -7.57 32.59 -8.48
C LYS A 200 -7.27 31.75 -9.72
N ALA A 201 -6.23 30.91 -9.65
CA ALA A 201 -5.75 30.10 -10.76
C ALA A 201 -6.82 29.14 -11.31
N ASP A 202 -7.55 28.43 -10.44
CA ASP A 202 -8.64 27.55 -10.84
C ASP A 202 -9.77 28.29 -11.59
N ASN A 203 -10.04 29.56 -11.25
CA ASN A 203 -11.02 30.38 -11.98
C ASN A 203 -10.49 30.78 -13.38
N GLN A 204 -9.17 30.99 -13.53
CA GLN A 204 -8.54 31.24 -14.83
C GLN A 204 -8.54 29.99 -15.72
N ILE A 205 -8.27 28.81 -15.16
CA ILE A 205 -8.37 27.54 -15.90
C ILE A 205 -9.81 27.31 -16.38
N LEU A 206 -10.81 27.54 -15.52
CA LEU A 206 -12.23 27.44 -15.90
C LEU A 206 -12.61 28.41 -17.03
N ASN A 207 -12.10 29.64 -17.02
CA ASN A 207 -12.26 30.60 -18.12
C ASN A 207 -11.65 30.09 -19.44
N VAL A 208 -10.45 29.50 -19.39
CA VAL A 208 -9.79 28.90 -20.56
C VAL A 208 -10.58 27.70 -21.10
N VAL A 209 -11.08 26.81 -20.23
CA VAL A 209 -11.96 25.68 -20.63
C VAL A 209 -13.22 26.20 -21.32
N ALA A 210 -13.89 27.22 -20.76
CA ALA A 210 -15.09 27.81 -21.33
C ALA A 210 -14.84 28.45 -22.71
N ALA A 211 -13.74 29.19 -22.86
CA ALA A 211 -13.34 29.79 -24.13
C ALA A 211 -13.02 28.71 -25.19
N LEU A 212 -12.29 27.66 -24.82
CA LEU A 212 -11.97 26.54 -25.72
C LEU A 212 -13.22 25.78 -26.15
N ALA A 213 -14.16 25.51 -25.24
CA ALA A 213 -15.41 24.84 -25.56
C ALA A 213 -16.24 25.61 -26.61
N GLN A 214 -16.22 26.95 -26.57
CA GLN A 214 -16.86 27.80 -27.57
C GLN A 214 -16.07 27.83 -28.90
N GLN A 215 -14.75 28.01 -28.84
CA GLN A 215 -13.89 28.15 -30.04
C GLN A 215 -13.65 26.84 -30.81
N ARG A 216 -13.75 25.68 -30.14
CA ARG A 216 -13.45 24.36 -30.75
C ARG A 216 -14.70 23.56 -31.10
N ALA A 217 -15.90 24.07 -30.83
CA ALA A 217 -17.16 23.42 -31.20
C ALA A 217 -17.17 23.02 -32.70
N PRO A 218 -17.61 21.80 -33.06
CA PRO A 218 -18.31 20.80 -32.23
C PRO A 218 -17.39 19.83 -31.47
N ARG A 219 -16.08 20.04 -31.39
CA ARG A 219 -15.15 19.15 -30.66
C ARG A 219 -15.42 19.18 -29.15
N GLU A 220 -15.48 18.01 -28.52
CA GLU A 220 -15.63 17.92 -27.06
C GLU A 220 -14.36 18.44 -26.36
N VAL A 221 -14.55 19.40 -25.46
CA VAL A 221 -13.51 19.91 -24.55
C VAL A 221 -13.87 19.48 -23.12
N VAL A 222 -12.92 18.89 -22.40
CA VAL A 222 -13.12 18.31 -21.07
C VAL A 222 -12.00 18.77 -20.14
N LEU A 223 -12.34 19.27 -18.94
CA LEU A 223 -11.39 19.54 -17.87
C LEU A 223 -11.04 18.24 -17.13
N ILE A 224 -9.74 18.00 -16.94
CA ILE A 224 -9.21 16.89 -16.14
C ILE A 224 -8.54 17.47 -14.89
N SER A 225 -9.08 17.12 -13.71
CA SER A 225 -8.56 17.57 -12.40
C SER A 225 -8.83 16.54 -11.31
N LYS A 226 -7.89 16.40 -10.37
CA LYS A 226 -8.11 15.62 -9.13
C LYS A 226 -8.95 16.37 -8.10
N ASP A 227 -8.97 17.71 -8.11
CA ASP A 227 -9.74 18.47 -7.13
C ASP A 227 -11.26 18.36 -7.37
N ILE A 228 -11.96 17.89 -6.35
CA ILE A 228 -13.42 17.80 -6.32
C ILE A 228 -14.03 19.20 -6.44
N ASN A 229 -13.46 20.22 -5.82
CA ASN A 229 -14.00 21.58 -5.85
C ASN A 229 -13.91 22.17 -7.26
N MET A 230 -12.77 22.02 -7.94
CA MET A 230 -12.60 22.44 -9.33
C MET A 230 -13.60 21.73 -10.27
N ARG A 231 -13.80 20.43 -10.13
CA ARG A 231 -14.79 19.67 -10.93
C ARG A 231 -16.24 20.07 -10.63
N VAL A 232 -16.58 20.36 -9.37
CA VAL A 232 -17.89 20.88 -8.99
C VAL A 232 -18.13 22.28 -9.58
N LYS A 233 -17.15 23.19 -9.51
CA LYS A 233 -17.22 24.50 -10.19
C LYS A 233 -17.45 24.36 -11.69
N ALA A 234 -16.67 23.50 -12.36
CA ALA A 234 -16.81 23.27 -13.80
C ALA A 234 -18.22 22.80 -14.18
N ARG A 235 -18.76 21.81 -13.46
CA ARG A 235 -20.11 21.29 -13.69
C ARG A 235 -21.20 22.33 -13.41
N ALA A 236 -21.03 23.18 -12.39
CA ALA A 236 -21.93 24.29 -12.10
C ALA A 236 -21.93 25.38 -13.21
N LEU A 237 -20.85 25.47 -14.00
CA LEU A 237 -20.73 26.35 -15.16
C LEU A 237 -21.13 25.68 -16.49
N GLY A 238 -21.68 24.45 -16.45
CA GLY A 238 -22.03 23.67 -17.64
C GLY A 238 -20.83 23.10 -18.40
N LEU A 239 -19.62 23.17 -17.84
CA LEU A 239 -18.40 22.63 -18.44
C LEU A 239 -18.26 21.13 -18.09
N ARG A 240 -17.82 20.32 -19.05
CA ARG A 240 -17.48 18.92 -18.79
C ARG A 240 -16.19 18.84 -17.96
N ALA A 241 -16.27 18.09 -16.86
CA ALA A 241 -15.12 17.81 -16.01
C ALA A 241 -15.15 16.37 -15.48
N GLU A 242 -14.05 15.67 -15.69
CA GLU A 242 -13.80 14.26 -15.38
C GLU A 242 -12.61 14.17 -14.40
N ASP A 243 -12.49 13.07 -13.64
CA ASP A 243 -11.35 12.88 -12.71
C ASP A 243 -10.05 12.63 -13.48
N TYR A 244 -8.90 12.73 -12.80
CA TYR A 244 -7.67 12.11 -13.29
C TYR A 244 -7.44 10.76 -12.60
N GLU A 245 -8.25 9.79 -13.01
CA GLU A 245 -8.04 8.36 -12.80
C GLU A 245 -6.86 7.92 -13.67
N THR A 246 -5.74 7.53 -13.04
CA THR A 246 -4.51 7.10 -13.75
C THR A 246 -4.61 5.63 -14.16
N ASP A 247 -5.71 5.24 -14.81
CA ASP A 247 -6.17 3.83 -14.85
C ASP A 247 -5.48 2.94 -15.91
N LYS A 248 -4.17 3.14 -16.05
CA LYS A 248 -3.21 2.14 -16.56
C LYS A 248 -2.13 1.80 -15.51
N THR A 249 -2.19 2.37 -14.30
CA THR A 249 -1.32 2.01 -13.17
C THR A 249 -2.09 1.37 -12.01
N LEU A 250 -2.53 0.13 -12.23
CA LEU A 250 -3.26 -0.73 -11.27
C LEU A 250 -4.63 -0.17 -10.86
N SER A 251 -5.67 -0.63 -11.55
CA SER A 251 -7.08 -0.39 -11.22
C SER A 251 -7.41 -0.77 -9.78
N ASP A 252 -8.16 0.11 -9.10
CA ASP A 252 -8.42 0.05 -7.67
C ASP A 252 -9.01 -1.30 -7.21
N GLY A 253 -8.55 -1.77 -6.04
CA GLY A 253 -9.10 -2.91 -5.30
C GLY A 253 -8.84 -4.31 -5.89
N ASP A 254 -9.40 -4.59 -7.06
CA ASP A 254 -9.71 -5.97 -7.49
C ASP A 254 -8.54 -6.77 -8.11
N LEU A 255 -7.40 -6.14 -8.43
CA LEU A 255 -6.26 -6.83 -9.08
C LEU A 255 -4.87 -6.53 -8.46
N LEU A 256 -4.82 -6.31 -7.14
CA LEU A 256 -3.57 -6.50 -6.39
C LEU A 256 -3.15 -7.98 -6.46
N TYR A 257 -2.14 -8.29 -7.30
CA TYR A 257 -1.60 -9.65 -7.48
C TYR A 257 -1.29 -10.29 -6.12
N SER A 258 -2.10 -11.29 -5.75
CA SER A 258 -2.08 -11.98 -4.45
C SER A 258 -0.96 -13.01 -4.31
N GLY A 259 -0.33 -13.40 -5.43
CA GLY A 259 0.53 -14.58 -5.50
C GLY A 259 -0.22 -15.91 -5.38
N VAL A 260 -1.56 -15.90 -5.43
CA VAL A 260 -2.42 -17.08 -5.22
C VAL A 260 -3.59 -17.06 -6.20
N LEU A 261 -3.63 -18.04 -7.11
CA LEU A 261 -4.69 -18.23 -8.09
C LEU A 261 -5.56 -19.48 -7.77
N PRO A 262 -6.88 -19.34 -7.54
CA PRO A 262 -7.79 -20.48 -7.56
C PRO A 262 -7.87 -21.08 -8.97
N LEU A 263 -7.66 -22.39 -9.09
CA LEU A 263 -7.88 -23.13 -10.32
C LEU A 263 -9.38 -23.40 -10.51
N PRO A 264 -9.92 -23.28 -11.74
CA PRO A 264 -11.35 -23.46 -11.99
C PRO A 264 -11.78 -24.92 -11.80
N ALA A 265 -13.08 -25.16 -11.57
CA ALA A 265 -13.61 -26.49 -11.28
C ALA A 265 -13.41 -27.51 -12.42
N ASP A 266 -13.28 -27.04 -13.66
CA ASP A 266 -12.98 -27.83 -14.86
C ASP A 266 -11.48 -27.93 -15.17
N PHE A 267 -10.59 -27.44 -14.30
CA PHE A 267 -9.14 -27.35 -14.55
C PHE A 267 -8.51 -28.64 -15.10
N TRP A 268 -8.93 -29.81 -14.60
CA TRP A 268 -8.43 -31.12 -15.03
C TRP A 268 -9.05 -31.60 -16.35
N THR A 269 -10.31 -31.26 -16.62
CA THR A 269 -11.05 -31.69 -17.83
C THR A 269 -10.85 -30.75 -19.01
N ALA A 270 -10.49 -29.48 -18.78
CA ALA A 270 -10.19 -28.47 -19.80
C ALA A 270 -8.78 -28.61 -20.43
N GLN A 271 -7.95 -29.55 -19.97
CA GLN A 271 -6.60 -29.76 -20.48
C GLN A 271 -6.62 -30.32 -21.91
N LYS A 272 -6.12 -29.54 -22.88
CA LYS A 272 -6.08 -29.93 -24.31
C LYS A 272 -5.08 -31.04 -24.63
N LYS A 273 -4.13 -31.30 -23.73
CA LYS A 273 -3.10 -32.33 -23.79
C LYS A 273 -3.22 -33.16 -22.50
N PRO A 274 -2.95 -34.48 -22.50
CA PRO A 274 -2.89 -35.24 -21.26
C PRO A 274 -1.84 -34.64 -20.32
N VAL A 275 -2.17 -34.51 -19.04
CA VAL A 275 -1.25 -33.95 -18.03
C VAL A 275 -0.15 -34.97 -17.75
N GLU A 276 1.08 -34.65 -18.16
CA GLU A 276 2.26 -35.40 -17.72
C GLU A 276 2.45 -35.17 -16.21
N SER A 277 2.75 -36.23 -15.47
CA SER A 277 3.19 -36.09 -14.07
C SER A 277 4.37 -36.99 -13.76
N TRP A 278 5.28 -36.49 -12.92
CA TRP A 278 6.48 -37.18 -12.46
C TRP A 278 6.83 -36.77 -11.04
N ARG A 279 7.80 -37.43 -10.42
CA ARG A 279 8.28 -37.11 -9.06
C ARG A 279 9.72 -36.60 -9.09
N GLU A 280 10.00 -35.62 -8.24
CA GLU A 280 11.32 -35.03 -8.04
C GLU A 280 11.57 -34.94 -6.52
N GLY A 281 12.27 -35.93 -5.98
CA GLY A 281 12.35 -36.14 -4.53
C GLY A 281 10.97 -36.44 -3.94
N GLU A 282 10.60 -35.71 -2.88
CA GLU A 282 9.29 -35.88 -2.23
C GLU A 282 8.13 -35.31 -3.07
N ALA A 283 8.39 -34.30 -3.90
CA ALA A 283 7.37 -33.56 -4.64
C ALA A 283 6.91 -34.28 -5.92
N THR A 284 5.64 -34.09 -6.27
CA THR A 284 5.07 -34.41 -7.59
C THR A 284 5.05 -33.14 -8.44
N LEU A 285 5.32 -33.28 -9.73
CA LEU A 285 5.23 -32.21 -10.71
C LEU A 285 4.21 -32.58 -11.79
N TYR A 286 3.50 -31.58 -12.30
CA TYR A 286 2.47 -31.70 -13.33
C TYR A 286 2.77 -30.73 -14.47
N ARG A 287 2.85 -31.20 -15.72
CA ARG A 287 2.88 -30.32 -16.91
C ARG A 287 1.45 -30.06 -17.37
N VAL A 288 1.03 -28.81 -17.26
CA VAL A 288 -0.32 -28.36 -17.65
C VAL A 288 -0.25 -27.40 -18.83
N SER A 289 -1.33 -27.26 -19.58
CA SER A 289 -1.33 -26.50 -20.84
C SER A 289 -2.67 -25.83 -21.15
N GLY A 290 -2.64 -24.77 -21.95
CA GLY A 290 -3.83 -24.05 -22.41
C GLY A 290 -3.97 -22.64 -21.82
N ALA A 291 -5.16 -22.06 -21.94
CA ALA A 291 -5.39 -20.63 -21.76
C ALA A 291 -4.95 -20.09 -20.38
N ILE A 292 -5.10 -20.88 -19.31
CA ILE A 292 -4.71 -20.49 -17.95
C ILE A 292 -3.21 -20.17 -17.84
N VAL A 293 -2.34 -20.84 -18.62
CA VAL A 293 -0.88 -20.64 -18.59
C VAL A 293 -0.49 -19.21 -18.95
N ALA A 294 -1.27 -18.53 -19.80
CA ALA A 294 -0.99 -17.14 -20.20
C ALA A 294 -1.23 -16.12 -19.07
N GLY A 295 -1.91 -16.51 -17.99
CA GLY A 295 -2.11 -15.68 -16.80
C GLY A 295 -1.20 -16.01 -15.61
N LEU A 296 -0.41 -17.10 -15.69
CA LEU A 296 0.41 -17.58 -14.58
C LEU A 296 1.74 -16.81 -14.43
N TYR A 297 2.17 -16.66 -13.18
CA TYR A 297 3.46 -16.08 -12.82
C TYR A 297 4.39 -17.14 -12.21
N ILE A 298 5.71 -16.99 -12.34
CA ILE A 298 6.67 -17.90 -11.69
C ILE A 298 6.61 -17.68 -10.17
N ASN A 299 6.65 -18.78 -9.41
CA ASN A 299 6.44 -18.83 -7.97
C ASN A 299 5.04 -18.41 -7.48
N GLU A 300 4.08 -18.20 -8.36
CA GLU A 300 2.66 -18.11 -8.00
C GLU A 300 2.17 -19.45 -7.43
N PHE A 301 1.31 -19.39 -6.42
CA PHE A 301 0.63 -20.56 -5.87
C PHE A 301 -0.68 -20.79 -6.58
N VAL A 302 -0.97 -22.05 -6.88
CA VAL A 302 -2.23 -22.48 -7.47
C VAL A 302 -2.87 -23.53 -6.57
N TYR A 303 -4.19 -23.44 -6.41
CA TYR A 303 -4.93 -24.41 -5.61
C TYR A 303 -6.21 -24.86 -6.30
N PHE A 304 -6.56 -26.13 -6.12
CA PHE A 304 -7.80 -26.73 -6.61
C PHE A 304 -8.50 -27.41 -5.42
N GLU A 305 -9.74 -26.98 -5.14
CA GLU A 305 -10.58 -27.49 -4.06
C GLU A 305 -11.96 -27.76 -4.65
N ALA A 306 -12.35 -29.04 -4.81
CA ALA A 306 -13.64 -29.43 -5.39
C ALA A 306 -14.22 -30.66 -4.69
N ALA A 307 -15.55 -30.65 -4.48
CA ALA A 307 -16.24 -31.73 -3.77
C ALA A 307 -16.12 -33.07 -4.52
N GLY A 308 -15.61 -34.09 -3.85
CA GLY A 308 -15.40 -35.43 -4.43
C GLY A 308 -14.10 -35.61 -5.22
N ALA A 309 -13.26 -34.58 -5.35
CA ALA A 309 -11.94 -34.67 -5.98
C ALA A 309 -10.81 -34.46 -4.96
N SER A 310 -9.61 -34.93 -5.28
CA SER A 310 -8.42 -34.66 -4.47
C SER A 310 -7.97 -33.20 -4.62
N SER A 311 -7.80 -32.49 -3.52
CA SER A 311 -7.28 -31.12 -3.54
C SER A 311 -5.84 -31.07 -4.08
N LEU A 312 -5.52 -30.05 -4.87
CA LEU A 312 -4.15 -29.73 -5.27
C LEU A 312 -3.71 -28.45 -4.57
N TYR A 313 -2.50 -28.45 -4.01
CA TYR A 313 -1.77 -27.26 -3.62
C TYR A 313 -0.38 -27.31 -4.27
N ALA A 314 -0.09 -26.35 -5.14
CA ALA A 314 1.16 -26.34 -5.92
C ALA A 314 1.69 -24.92 -6.13
N ARG A 315 2.94 -24.83 -6.57
CA ARG A 315 3.58 -23.59 -7.02
C ARG A 315 3.99 -23.72 -8.49
N VAL A 316 3.86 -22.64 -9.27
CA VAL A 316 4.38 -22.57 -10.63
C VAL A 316 5.91 -22.57 -10.57
N ALA A 317 6.53 -23.68 -10.99
CA ALA A 317 7.97 -23.88 -10.95
C ALA A 317 8.68 -23.41 -12.23
N SER A 318 8.02 -23.51 -13.39
CA SER A 318 8.50 -22.93 -14.66
C SER A 318 7.35 -22.75 -15.66
N ILE A 319 7.56 -21.88 -16.64
CA ILE A 319 6.64 -21.62 -17.76
C ILE A 319 7.45 -21.71 -19.06
N GLN A 320 6.93 -22.43 -20.06
CA GLN A 320 7.55 -22.65 -21.37
C GLN A 320 6.47 -22.67 -22.45
N GLY A 321 6.34 -21.57 -23.20
CA GLY A 321 5.35 -21.42 -24.27
C GLY A 321 3.92 -21.54 -23.77
N ASP A 322 3.16 -22.51 -24.30
CA ASP A 322 1.77 -22.80 -23.88
C ASP A 322 1.68 -23.76 -22.68
N THR A 323 2.81 -24.09 -22.04
CA THR A 323 2.89 -25.04 -20.92
C THR A 323 3.47 -24.42 -19.65
N ALA A 324 2.98 -24.88 -18.50
CA ALA A 324 3.55 -24.58 -17.19
C ALA A 324 3.81 -25.88 -16.42
N VAL A 325 4.79 -25.85 -15.53
CA VAL A 325 5.08 -26.95 -14.59
C VAL A 325 4.66 -26.54 -13.19
N LEU A 326 3.67 -27.23 -12.63
CA LEU A 326 3.19 -27.06 -11.27
C LEU A 326 3.88 -28.07 -10.35
N LYS A 327 4.48 -27.63 -9.25
CA LYS A 327 5.16 -28.49 -8.27
C LYS A 327 4.39 -28.50 -6.95
N THR A 328 4.05 -29.69 -6.44
CA THR A 328 3.34 -29.83 -5.15
C THR A 328 4.17 -29.27 -4.01
N LEU A 329 3.49 -28.65 -3.05
CA LEU A 329 4.14 -28.02 -1.89
C LEU A 329 4.59 -29.04 -0.85
N ARG A 330 5.54 -28.64 0.02
CA ARG A 330 5.71 -29.29 1.31
C ARG A 330 4.58 -28.84 2.22
N ASP A 331 3.95 -29.79 2.90
CA ASP A 331 2.85 -29.52 3.84
C ASP A 331 3.42 -29.13 5.22
N TYR A 332 3.38 -27.83 5.52
CA TYR A 332 3.78 -27.28 6.82
C TYR A 332 2.65 -27.26 7.87
N SER A 333 1.45 -27.78 7.58
CA SER A 333 0.40 -27.93 8.60
C SER A 333 0.65 -29.11 9.54
N HIS A 334 1.35 -30.14 9.05
CA HIS A 334 1.65 -31.35 9.81
C HIS A 334 2.90 -31.19 10.69
N GLN A 335 2.79 -31.47 11.99
CA GLN A 335 3.84 -31.23 13.02
C GLN A 335 5.26 -31.70 12.65
N ARG A 336 5.39 -32.84 11.95
CA ARG A 336 6.68 -33.36 11.40
C ARG A 336 7.48 -32.37 10.54
N ASN A 337 6.81 -31.34 10.01
CA ASN A 337 7.39 -30.31 9.14
C ASN A 337 7.47 -28.94 9.84
N ALA A 338 7.11 -28.84 11.13
CA ALA A 338 7.10 -27.59 11.86
C ALA A 338 8.48 -26.92 11.90
N ILE A 339 8.50 -25.59 11.75
CA ILE A 339 9.73 -24.78 11.78
C ILE A 339 9.74 -24.04 13.12
N TRP A 340 10.68 -24.38 14.02
CA TRP A 340 10.73 -23.82 15.38
C TRP A 340 9.38 -23.92 16.12
N GLY A 341 8.73 -25.09 15.98
CA GLY A 341 7.39 -25.36 16.54
C GLY A 341 6.22 -24.74 15.77
N ILE A 342 6.46 -23.87 14.78
CA ILE A 342 5.42 -23.25 13.95
C ILE A 342 4.93 -24.23 12.87
N VAL A 343 3.62 -24.47 12.86
CA VAL A 343 2.89 -25.10 11.75
C VAL A 343 1.97 -24.08 11.06
N ALA A 344 1.73 -24.27 9.77
CA ALA A 344 0.73 -23.50 9.03
C ALA A 344 -0.69 -23.90 9.45
N ARG A 345 -1.50 -22.93 9.86
CA ARG A 345 -2.92 -23.16 10.22
C ARG A 345 -3.86 -23.13 9.02
N ASN A 346 -3.47 -22.41 7.98
CA ASN A 346 -4.22 -22.26 6.73
C ASN A 346 -3.30 -22.31 5.50
N ARG A 347 -3.89 -22.39 4.31
CA ARG A 347 -3.16 -22.52 3.04
C ARG A 347 -2.23 -21.35 2.76
N GLU A 348 -2.61 -20.12 3.10
CA GLU A 348 -1.83 -18.90 2.85
C GLU A 348 -0.54 -18.88 3.70
N GLN A 349 -0.62 -19.34 4.96
CA GLN A 349 0.57 -19.59 5.79
C GLN A 349 1.44 -20.72 5.21
N ASN A 350 0.85 -21.81 4.72
CA ASN A 350 1.60 -22.89 4.08
C ASN A 350 2.35 -22.40 2.82
N PHE A 351 1.72 -21.54 2.02
CA PHE A 351 2.33 -20.89 0.86
C PHE A 351 3.50 -19.98 1.27
N ALA A 352 3.29 -19.14 2.29
CA ALA A 352 4.34 -18.27 2.84
C ALA A 352 5.56 -19.06 3.33
N LEU A 353 5.36 -20.14 4.10
CA LEU A 353 6.45 -21.00 4.56
C LEU A 353 7.19 -21.69 3.40
N ASN A 354 6.48 -22.11 2.34
CA ASN A 354 7.11 -22.66 1.13
C ASN A 354 7.95 -21.63 0.35
N LEU A 355 7.66 -20.32 0.40
CA LEU A 355 8.57 -19.28 -0.16
C LEU A 355 9.75 -18.99 0.75
N LEU A 356 9.49 -18.85 2.06
CA LEU A 356 10.52 -18.48 3.04
C LEU A 356 11.62 -19.54 3.11
N MET A 357 11.24 -20.83 3.08
CA MET A 357 12.19 -21.96 3.15
C MET A 357 12.84 -22.35 1.82
N ASP A 358 12.41 -21.81 0.67
CA ASP A 358 13.02 -22.13 -0.63
C ASP A 358 14.33 -21.34 -0.83
N PRO A 359 15.51 -21.99 -0.92
CA PRO A 359 16.79 -21.30 -1.10
C PRO A 359 16.99 -20.71 -2.51
N GLN A 360 16.08 -20.94 -3.47
CA GLN A 360 16.09 -20.34 -4.80
C GLN A 360 15.34 -19.00 -4.88
N VAL A 361 14.63 -18.60 -3.81
CA VAL A 361 13.82 -17.37 -3.76
C VAL A 361 14.52 -16.33 -2.87
N ASP A 362 15.27 -15.42 -3.51
CA ASP A 362 16.03 -14.34 -2.87
C ASP A 362 15.17 -13.16 -2.37
N PHE A 363 14.00 -12.92 -2.96
CA PHE A 363 13.12 -11.80 -2.58
C PHE A 363 11.68 -12.25 -2.33
N VAL A 364 11.28 -12.30 -1.05
CA VAL A 364 9.93 -12.68 -0.62
C VAL A 364 9.16 -11.44 -0.20
N THR A 365 7.90 -11.35 -0.62
CA THR A 365 6.97 -10.29 -0.17
C THR A 365 5.73 -10.90 0.48
N LEU A 366 5.41 -10.48 1.70
CA LEU A 366 4.24 -10.94 2.46
C LEU A 366 3.32 -9.76 2.75
N ALA A 367 2.19 -9.67 2.06
CA ALA A 367 1.11 -8.73 2.38
C ALA A 367 0.08 -9.39 3.30
N GLY A 368 -0.77 -8.58 3.93
CA GLY A 368 -1.91 -9.06 4.71
C GLY A 368 -2.13 -8.29 6.00
N THR A 369 -3.28 -8.48 6.63
CA THR A 369 -3.65 -7.78 7.88
C THR A 369 -2.74 -8.14 9.07
N ALA A 370 -2.80 -7.39 10.16
CA ALA A 370 -2.11 -7.75 11.41
C ALA A 370 -2.65 -9.08 11.98
N GLY A 371 -1.81 -9.88 12.67
CA GLY A 371 -2.22 -11.18 13.23
C GLY A 371 -2.25 -12.36 12.24
N THR A 372 -1.81 -12.15 10.98
CA THR A 372 -1.63 -13.21 9.95
C THR A 372 -0.38 -14.07 10.15
N GLY A 373 0.52 -13.70 11.06
CA GLY A 373 1.73 -14.44 11.41
C GLY A 373 3.00 -14.07 10.61
N LYS A 374 2.97 -13.04 9.75
CA LYS A 374 4.08 -12.62 8.87
C LYS A 374 5.45 -12.59 9.57
N THR A 375 5.59 -11.79 10.63
CA THR A 375 6.85 -11.58 11.36
C THR A 375 7.29 -12.87 12.07
N LEU A 376 6.37 -13.60 12.70
CA LEU A 376 6.65 -14.88 13.37
C LEU A 376 7.18 -15.94 12.41
N MET A 377 6.53 -16.13 11.25
CA MET A 377 6.95 -17.07 10.22
C MET A 377 8.32 -16.70 9.64
N ALA A 378 8.56 -15.42 9.37
CA ALA A 378 9.83 -14.93 8.83
C ALA A 378 10.99 -15.02 9.84
N LEU A 379 10.71 -14.86 11.14
CA LEU A 379 11.69 -15.11 12.21
C LEU A 379 11.99 -16.61 12.33
N ALA A 380 10.97 -17.47 12.39
CA ALA A 380 11.15 -18.93 12.46
C ALA A 380 11.97 -19.48 11.28
N CYS A 381 11.60 -19.13 10.05
CA CYS A 381 12.32 -19.54 8.83
C CYS A 381 13.74 -18.97 8.77
N GLY A 382 13.94 -17.74 9.28
CA GLY A 382 15.24 -17.10 9.35
C GLY A 382 16.16 -17.74 10.39
N LEU A 383 15.63 -18.13 11.55
CA LEU A 383 16.39 -18.80 12.60
C LEU A 383 16.84 -20.18 12.14
N THR A 384 15.96 -21.00 11.55
CA THR A 384 16.40 -22.26 10.93
C THR A 384 17.47 -22.05 9.87
N GLN A 385 17.34 -21.03 9.01
CA GLN A 385 18.33 -20.80 7.97
C GLN A 385 19.63 -20.11 8.45
N VAL A 386 19.73 -19.73 9.72
CA VAL A 386 20.93 -19.11 10.35
C VAL A 386 21.62 -20.02 11.38
N LEU A 387 20.85 -20.79 12.13
CA LEU A 387 21.32 -21.68 13.20
C LEU A 387 21.46 -23.13 12.70
N ASP A 388 20.41 -23.64 12.05
CA ASP A 388 20.27 -25.06 11.69
C ASP A 388 20.98 -25.34 10.35
N ASP A 389 20.50 -24.75 9.24
CA ASP A 389 21.11 -24.87 7.90
C ASP A 389 22.46 -24.13 7.81
N ARG A 390 22.65 -23.09 8.63
CA ARG A 390 23.79 -22.14 8.58
C ARG A 390 23.98 -21.47 7.20
N ARG A 391 22.89 -21.35 6.43
CA ARG A 391 22.83 -20.74 5.08
C ARG A 391 23.14 -19.25 5.11
N TYR A 392 22.59 -18.55 6.10
CA TYR A 392 22.87 -17.15 6.37
C TYR A 392 23.63 -17.00 7.70
N SER A 393 24.37 -15.89 7.84
CA SER A 393 25.24 -15.65 9.00
C SER A 393 24.50 -15.02 10.19
N GLU A 394 23.55 -14.13 9.91
CA GLU A 394 22.72 -13.42 10.89
C GLU A 394 21.40 -12.97 10.23
N ILE A 395 20.41 -12.71 11.08
CA ILE A 395 19.19 -11.98 10.75
C ILE A 395 19.45 -10.48 10.92
N ILE A 396 19.09 -9.67 9.93
CA ILE A 396 19.02 -8.21 10.04
C ILE A 396 17.55 -7.80 9.97
N MET A 397 17.01 -7.21 11.03
CA MET A 397 15.64 -6.72 11.06
C MET A 397 15.61 -5.19 11.00
N THR A 398 14.77 -4.64 10.13
CA THR A 398 14.51 -3.20 10.04
C THR A 398 13.01 -2.95 9.90
N ARG A 399 12.53 -1.80 10.40
CA ARG A 399 11.12 -1.40 10.34
C ARG A 399 11.00 -0.06 9.64
N ALA A 400 10.01 0.08 8.77
CA ALA A 400 9.72 1.32 8.06
C ALA A 400 8.84 2.24 8.91
N THR A 401 9.46 3.11 9.69
CA THR A 401 8.75 4.12 10.50
C THR A 401 8.20 5.27 9.67
N VAL A 402 6.98 5.69 10.01
CA VAL A 402 6.47 7.02 9.75
C VAL A 402 6.68 7.89 11.00
N SER A 403 7.17 9.11 10.81
CA SER A 403 7.21 10.15 11.85
C SER A 403 5.82 10.78 11.98
N VAL A 404 5.13 10.51 13.09
CA VAL A 404 3.80 11.08 13.37
C VAL A 404 3.95 12.44 14.06
N GLY A 405 3.47 13.50 13.42
CA GLY A 405 3.58 14.89 13.90
C GLY A 405 4.79 15.65 13.34
N GLU A 406 5.04 16.86 13.87
CA GLU A 406 6.31 17.57 13.66
C GLU A 406 7.47 16.65 14.03
N ASP A 407 8.60 16.74 13.29
CA ASP A 407 9.78 15.87 13.43
C ASP A 407 10.02 15.47 14.89
N ILE A 408 9.78 14.19 15.22
CA ILE A 408 10.00 13.64 16.56
C ILE A 408 11.48 13.80 16.87
N GLY A 409 11.80 14.91 17.56
CA GLY A 409 13.11 15.55 17.48
C GLY A 409 14.21 14.60 17.92
N PHE A 410 14.97 14.11 16.92
CA PHE A 410 16.01 13.05 17.01
C PHE A 410 16.17 12.48 18.41
N LEU A 411 15.31 11.52 18.79
CA LEU A 411 15.29 10.88 20.12
C LEU A 411 16.71 10.78 20.70
N PRO A 412 17.06 11.53 21.76
CA PRO A 412 18.45 11.66 22.16
C PRO A 412 18.97 10.33 22.71
N GLY A 413 19.83 9.67 21.94
CA GLY A 413 20.27 8.30 22.19
C GLY A 413 20.90 7.63 20.97
N THR A 414 21.39 6.42 21.18
CA THR A 414 21.98 5.48 20.21
C THR A 414 20.97 5.04 19.13
N GLU A 415 21.42 4.25 18.15
CA GLU A 415 20.50 3.56 17.22
C GLU A 415 19.61 2.56 17.96
N GLU A 416 20.09 1.93 19.02
CA GLU A 416 19.39 0.87 19.75
C GLU A 416 18.26 1.43 20.64
N GLU A 417 18.54 2.49 21.40
CA GLU A 417 17.55 3.17 22.26
C GLU A 417 16.36 3.75 21.46
N LYS A 418 16.57 4.07 20.18
CA LYS A 418 15.51 4.52 19.25
C LYS A 418 14.59 3.39 18.79
N MET A 419 15.08 2.16 18.79
CA MET A 419 14.38 0.97 18.32
C MET A 419 13.75 0.20 19.50
N ASN A 420 14.10 0.54 20.76
CA ASN A 420 13.52 0.00 21.99
C ASN A 420 11.99 -0.18 21.97
N PRO A 421 11.16 0.76 21.46
CA PRO A 421 9.71 0.57 21.39
C PRO A 421 9.23 -0.61 20.53
N TRP A 422 10.10 -1.20 19.70
CA TRP A 422 9.79 -2.37 18.86
C TRP A 422 10.51 -3.64 19.34
N MET A 423 11.42 -3.53 20.32
CA MET A 423 12.10 -4.67 20.95
C MET A 423 11.08 -5.61 21.60
N GLY A 424 10.13 -5.07 22.40
CA GLY A 424 9.14 -5.88 23.10
C GLY A 424 8.35 -6.83 22.18
N ALA A 425 7.82 -6.29 21.07
CA ALA A 425 7.09 -7.10 20.09
C ALA A 425 7.97 -8.15 19.39
N LEU A 426 9.29 -7.95 19.30
CA LEU A 426 10.22 -8.98 18.84
C LEU A 426 10.49 -10.01 19.94
N ASP A 427 10.80 -9.59 21.17
CA ASP A 427 11.05 -10.46 22.31
C ASP A 427 9.84 -11.37 22.60
N ASP A 428 8.60 -10.87 22.47
CA ASP A 428 7.36 -11.68 22.54
C ASP A 428 7.37 -12.84 21.52
N ASN A 429 7.77 -12.57 20.27
CA ASN A 429 7.87 -13.59 19.22
C ASN A 429 9.04 -14.56 19.48
N LEU A 430 10.17 -14.08 19.99
CA LEU A 430 11.31 -14.93 20.32
C LEU A 430 11.04 -15.82 21.53
N GLU A 431 10.31 -15.32 22.53
CA GLU A 431 9.88 -16.14 23.67
C GLU A 431 8.96 -17.27 23.18
N PHE A 432 7.96 -16.94 22.34
CA PHE A 432 7.07 -17.93 21.73
C PHE A 432 7.83 -19.03 20.96
N LEU A 433 8.83 -18.65 20.16
CA LEU A 433 9.66 -19.60 19.40
C LEU A 433 10.55 -20.46 20.33
N SER A 434 11.17 -19.88 21.35
CA SER A 434 12.03 -20.62 22.30
C SER A 434 11.27 -21.67 23.14
N ARG A 435 9.98 -21.44 23.39
CA ARG A 435 9.08 -22.42 24.01
C ARG A 435 8.82 -23.63 23.10
N GLY A 436 8.96 -23.49 21.78
CA GLY A 436 8.71 -24.54 20.78
C GLY A 436 9.78 -25.63 20.70
N GLU A 437 11.06 -25.29 20.88
CA GLU A 437 12.16 -26.28 20.90
C GLU A 437 12.20 -27.09 22.20
N SER A 438 11.77 -26.49 23.31
CA SER A 438 12.25 -26.83 24.65
C SER A 438 11.50 -27.96 25.36
N GLY A 439 11.03 -28.97 24.62
CA GLY A 439 10.24 -30.08 25.14
C GLY A 439 10.91 -30.96 26.21
N ASN A 440 12.23 -30.81 26.42
CA ASN A 440 13.01 -31.48 27.48
C ASN A 440 14.11 -30.56 28.10
N ALA A 441 14.05 -29.24 27.90
CA ALA A 441 15.10 -28.32 28.34
C ALA A 441 14.72 -27.55 29.63
N GLY A 442 15.48 -27.77 30.70
CA GLY A 442 15.40 -26.98 31.94
C GLY A 442 15.76 -25.51 31.72
N ASP A 443 15.43 -24.64 32.68
CA ASP A 443 15.46 -23.18 32.50
C ASP A 443 16.82 -22.61 32.06
N TRP A 444 17.93 -23.21 32.52
CA TRP A 444 19.29 -22.86 32.07
C TRP A 444 19.54 -23.14 30.58
N GLY A 445 19.01 -24.25 30.04
CA GLY A 445 19.11 -24.54 28.61
C GLY A 445 18.32 -23.53 27.78
N ARG A 446 17.12 -23.17 28.23
CA ARG A 446 16.30 -22.13 27.60
C ARG A 446 16.96 -20.76 27.60
N ALA A 447 17.59 -20.35 28.70
CA ALA A 447 18.34 -19.10 28.78
C ALA A 447 19.53 -19.06 27.78
N ALA A 448 20.35 -20.11 27.77
CA ALA A 448 21.49 -20.20 26.85
C ALA A 448 21.08 -20.19 25.37
N SER A 449 19.99 -20.90 25.01
CA SER A 449 19.43 -20.86 23.65
C SER A 449 18.88 -19.48 23.30
N ALA A 450 18.18 -18.80 24.22
CA ALA A 450 17.64 -17.46 23.98
C ALA A 450 18.75 -16.42 23.70
N ASP A 451 19.85 -16.47 24.45
CA ASP A 451 21.00 -15.57 24.22
C ASP A 451 21.73 -15.89 22.91
N LEU A 452 21.85 -17.16 22.53
CA LEU A 452 22.36 -17.57 21.22
C LEU A 452 21.47 -17.06 20.08
N VAL A 453 20.14 -17.17 20.21
CA VAL A 453 19.16 -16.63 19.26
C VAL A 453 19.31 -15.10 19.14
N ARG A 454 19.30 -14.36 20.26
CA ARG A 454 19.49 -12.90 20.28
C ARG A 454 20.82 -12.49 19.65
N SER A 455 21.91 -13.24 19.87
CA SER A 455 23.23 -12.94 19.30
C SER A 455 23.26 -12.92 17.75
N ARG A 456 22.30 -13.61 17.11
CA ARG A 456 22.16 -13.71 15.66
C ARG A 456 21.15 -12.74 15.04
N ILE A 457 20.45 -11.92 15.85
CA ILE A 457 19.49 -10.94 15.35
C ILE A 457 20.06 -9.53 15.54
N ARG A 458 20.13 -8.76 14.45
CA ARG A 458 20.65 -7.38 14.43
C ARG A 458 19.58 -6.42 13.96
N ILE A 459 19.10 -5.60 14.88
CA ILE A 459 18.06 -4.61 14.64
C ILE A 459 18.72 -3.31 14.18
N LYS A 460 18.28 -2.79 13.03
CA LYS A 460 18.96 -1.71 12.32
C LYS A 460 17.96 -0.74 11.68
N SER A 461 18.32 0.53 11.61
CA SER A 461 17.52 1.55 10.94
C SER A 461 17.58 1.44 9.41
N MET A 462 16.54 1.92 8.72
CA MET A 462 16.54 2.07 7.26
C MET A 462 17.71 2.93 6.74
N SER A 463 18.29 3.80 7.59
CA SER A 463 19.47 4.60 7.27
C SER A 463 20.77 3.79 7.28
N PHE A 464 20.93 2.83 8.21
CA PHE A 464 22.10 1.95 8.30
C PHE A 464 22.33 1.13 7.02
N MET A 465 21.23 0.76 6.33
CA MET A 465 21.27 -0.02 5.09
C MET A 465 21.93 0.73 3.92
N ARG A 466 21.99 2.07 3.95
CA ARG A 466 22.53 2.89 2.85
C ARG A 466 24.04 2.75 2.74
N GLY A 467 24.55 2.69 1.51
CA GLY A 467 25.99 2.61 1.23
C GLY A 467 26.66 1.26 1.49
N ARG A 468 25.96 0.29 2.11
CA ARG A 468 26.49 -1.05 2.40
C ARG A 468 26.18 -2.06 1.28
N THR A 469 26.75 -3.26 1.41
CA THR A 469 26.37 -4.48 0.67
C THR A 469 26.33 -5.63 1.68
N PHE A 470 25.27 -6.43 1.65
CA PHE A 470 25.00 -7.51 2.59
C PHE A 470 25.18 -8.86 1.92
N LEU A 471 26.13 -9.66 2.42
CA LEU A 471 26.47 -11.00 1.91
C LEU A 471 26.04 -12.07 2.91
N LYS A 472 25.36 -13.12 2.45
CA LYS A 472 24.86 -14.22 3.30
C LYS A 472 24.10 -13.73 4.54
N LYS A 473 23.09 -12.88 4.34
CA LYS A 473 22.19 -12.35 5.39
C LYS A 473 20.74 -12.77 5.14
N TRP A 474 19.97 -12.88 6.21
CA TRP A 474 18.50 -12.93 6.16
C TRP A 474 17.97 -11.55 6.59
N ILE A 475 17.40 -10.80 5.67
CA ILE A 475 16.98 -9.41 5.93
C ILE A 475 15.46 -9.34 6.01
N ILE A 476 14.93 -8.96 7.18
CA ILE A 476 13.49 -8.71 7.40
C ILE A 476 13.24 -7.20 7.33
N VAL A 477 12.28 -6.79 6.48
CA VAL A 477 11.81 -5.41 6.35
C VAL A 477 10.34 -5.37 6.74
N ASP A 478 10.06 -4.93 7.95
CA ASP A 478 8.71 -4.86 8.52
C ASP A 478 8.07 -3.46 8.32
N GLU A 479 6.74 -3.41 8.32
CA GLU A 479 5.91 -2.26 7.88
C GLU A 479 6.24 -1.72 6.48
N ALA A 480 6.68 -2.60 5.56
CA ALA A 480 7.17 -2.23 4.24
C ALA A 480 6.18 -1.41 3.39
N GLN A 481 4.88 -1.37 3.73
CA GLN A 481 3.89 -0.50 3.11
C GLN A 481 4.25 1.00 3.24
N ASN A 482 4.93 1.39 4.33
CA ASN A 482 5.33 2.77 4.64
C ASN A 482 6.60 3.23 3.88
N LEU A 483 7.19 2.39 3.03
CA LEU A 483 8.33 2.76 2.20
C LEU A 483 7.86 3.36 0.88
N THR A 484 8.49 4.44 0.41
CA THR A 484 8.38 4.85 -1.00
C THR A 484 9.06 3.81 -1.93
N PRO A 485 8.67 3.73 -3.21
CA PRO A 485 9.38 2.93 -4.23
C PRO A 485 10.89 3.22 -4.30
N LYS A 486 11.29 4.46 -4.03
CA LYS A 486 12.70 4.88 -3.98
C LYS A 486 13.43 4.31 -2.75
N GLN A 487 12.81 4.30 -1.56
CA GLN A 487 13.39 3.65 -0.38
C GLN A 487 13.49 2.13 -0.56
N MET A 488 12.44 1.50 -1.08
CA MET A 488 12.44 0.06 -1.39
C MET A 488 13.58 -0.31 -2.35
N LYS A 489 13.71 0.40 -3.48
CA LYS A 489 14.85 0.21 -4.41
C LYS A 489 16.21 0.45 -3.74
N THR A 490 16.31 1.41 -2.82
CA THR A 490 17.56 1.74 -2.09
C THR A 490 17.96 0.65 -1.09
N LEU A 491 17.01 -0.13 -0.57
CA LEU A 491 17.24 -1.29 0.30
C LEU A 491 17.51 -2.56 -0.50
N VAL A 492 16.68 -2.90 -1.49
CA VAL A 492 16.81 -4.16 -2.24
C VAL A 492 18.14 -4.24 -3.00
N THR A 493 18.64 -3.12 -3.52
CA THR A 493 19.98 -3.02 -4.13
C THR A 493 21.15 -3.15 -3.14
N ARG A 494 20.90 -3.57 -1.89
CA ARG A 494 21.91 -3.86 -0.86
C ARG A 494 22.10 -5.35 -0.62
N ALA A 495 21.23 -6.22 -1.13
CA ALA A 495 21.53 -7.65 -1.18
C ALA A 495 22.66 -7.89 -2.18
N GLY A 496 23.76 -8.46 -1.70
CA GLY A 496 24.74 -9.14 -2.54
C GLY A 496 24.55 -10.67 -2.48
N PRO A 497 25.44 -11.45 -3.12
CA PRO A 497 25.28 -12.89 -3.27
C PRO A 497 24.90 -13.66 -1.98
N GLY A 498 23.89 -14.52 -2.13
CA GLY A 498 23.40 -15.42 -1.08
C GLY A 498 22.65 -14.72 0.06
N THR A 499 22.14 -13.52 -0.12
CA THR A 499 21.30 -12.80 0.86
C THR A 499 19.83 -12.86 0.44
N LYS A 500 18.95 -13.31 1.35
CA LYS A 500 17.49 -13.22 1.16
C LYS A 500 16.94 -11.96 1.81
N ILE A 501 16.01 -11.29 1.14
CA ILE A 501 15.19 -10.21 1.70
C ILE A 501 13.73 -10.70 1.81
N VAL A 502 13.13 -10.46 2.98
CA VAL A 502 11.71 -10.68 3.25
C VAL A 502 11.07 -9.33 3.60
N CYS A 503 10.35 -8.73 2.65
CA CYS A 503 9.56 -7.53 2.90
C CYS A 503 8.14 -7.93 3.33
N MET A 504 7.63 -7.34 4.41
CA MET A 504 6.28 -7.61 4.90
C MET A 504 5.56 -6.35 5.33
N GLY A 505 4.23 -6.36 5.23
CA GLY A 505 3.42 -5.20 5.58
C GLY A 505 1.91 -5.46 5.50
N ASN A 506 1.14 -4.41 5.76
CA ASN A 506 -0.32 -4.40 5.66
C ASN A 506 -0.74 -3.22 4.76
N LEU A 507 -1.20 -3.48 3.53
CA LEU A 507 -1.50 -2.40 2.57
C LEU A 507 -2.67 -1.52 3.04
N GLY A 508 -3.70 -2.11 3.63
CA GLY A 508 -4.82 -1.38 4.28
C GLY A 508 -4.46 -0.67 5.58
N GLN A 509 -3.18 -0.51 5.91
CA GLN A 509 -2.68 0.24 7.07
C GLN A 509 -1.35 0.94 6.72
N ILE A 510 -1.45 1.96 5.87
CA ILE A 510 -0.36 2.88 5.56
C ILE A 510 -0.44 4.04 6.56
N ASP A 511 0.59 4.21 7.37
CA ASP A 511 0.60 5.20 8.47
C ASP A 511 1.00 6.62 7.99
N THR A 512 1.31 6.81 6.69
CA THR A 512 1.75 8.09 6.12
C THR A 512 0.77 8.65 5.08
N PRO A 513 0.35 9.93 5.19
CA PRO A 513 -0.59 10.55 4.25
C PRO A 513 -0.01 10.83 2.85
N TYR A 514 1.27 10.50 2.63
CA TYR A 514 1.96 10.67 1.35
C TYR A 514 2.04 9.38 0.51
N LEU A 515 1.47 8.28 1.00
CA LEU A 515 1.38 7.00 0.28
C LEU A 515 -0.06 6.48 0.29
N THR A 516 -0.35 5.67 -0.73
CA THR A 516 -1.60 4.93 -0.96
C THR A 516 -1.23 3.49 -1.35
N GLU A 517 -2.19 2.58 -1.37
CA GLU A 517 -1.90 1.18 -1.73
C GLU A 517 -1.20 1.05 -3.09
N GLY A 518 -1.66 1.77 -4.12
CA GLY A 518 -1.03 1.78 -5.45
C GLY A 518 0.35 2.48 -5.51
N SER A 519 0.62 3.46 -4.65
CA SER A 519 1.90 4.20 -4.63
C SER A 519 2.94 3.66 -3.65
N SER A 520 2.56 2.73 -2.77
CA SER A 520 3.44 2.08 -1.81
C SER A 520 4.62 1.37 -2.48
N GLY A 521 5.79 1.46 -1.86
CA GLY A 521 7.00 0.74 -2.25
C GLY A 521 6.87 -0.78 -2.11
N LEU A 522 5.96 -1.28 -1.26
CA LEU A 522 5.63 -2.71 -1.19
C LEU A 522 4.89 -3.15 -2.46
N THR A 523 3.80 -2.48 -2.82
CA THR A 523 3.03 -2.73 -4.05
C THR A 523 3.88 -2.58 -5.31
N PHE A 524 4.71 -1.53 -5.36
CA PHE A 524 5.68 -1.33 -6.44
C PHE A 524 6.68 -2.48 -6.53
N ALA A 525 7.15 -3.03 -5.40
CA ALA A 525 8.01 -4.21 -5.43
C ALA A 525 7.25 -5.42 -5.98
N VAL A 526 6.07 -5.74 -5.45
CA VAL A 526 5.24 -6.88 -5.91
C VAL A 526 4.99 -6.81 -7.42
N GLY A 527 4.53 -5.66 -7.93
CA GLY A 527 4.25 -5.45 -9.35
C GLY A 527 5.48 -5.52 -10.26
N ARG A 528 6.69 -5.23 -9.76
CA ARG A 528 7.95 -5.32 -10.53
C ARG A 528 8.64 -6.68 -10.40
N PHE A 529 8.46 -7.39 -9.30
CA PHE A 529 9.13 -8.66 -9.02
C PHE A 529 8.32 -9.89 -9.43
N LYS A 530 7.00 -9.83 -9.61
CA LYS A 530 6.15 -11.00 -9.96
C LYS A 530 6.59 -11.84 -11.18
N ASN A 531 7.40 -11.29 -12.09
CA ASN A 531 7.96 -12.01 -13.24
C ASN A 531 9.38 -12.58 -13.02
N TRP A 532 10.02 -12.35 -11.87
CA TRP A 532 11.40 -12.77 -11.61
C TRP A 532 11.45 -14.09 -10.84
N GLN A 533 12.14 -15.08 -11.42
CA GLN A 533 12.22 -16.47 -10.94
C GLN A 533 12.75 -16.63 -9.50
N HIS A 534 13.51 -15.65 -9.01
CA HIS A 534 14.05 -15.64 -7.64
C HIS A 534 13.24 -14.77 -6.67
N SER A 535 11.98 -14.48 -6.99
CA SER A 535 11.05 -13.82 -6.07
C SER A 535 9.69 -14.50 -5.99
N GLY A 536 8.99 -14.26 -4.89
CA GLY A 536 7.62 -14.72 -4.69
C GLY A 536 6.82 -13.73 -3.83
N HIS A 537 5.49 -13.81 -3.96
CA HIS A 537 4.55 -13.02 -3.20
C HIS A 537 3.48 -13.92 -2.58
N VAL A 538 2.97 -13.56 -1.40
CA VAL A 538 1.71 -14.08 -0.85
C VAL A 538 0.99 -12.95 -0.11
N THR A 539 -0.28 -12.72 -0.44
CA THR A 539 -1.23 -12.00 0.40
C THR A 539 -1.88 -12.97 1.37
N LEU A 540 -1.67 -12.77 2.67
CA LEU A 540 -2.39 -13.44 3.75
C LEU A 540 -3.68 -12.66 3.99
N ALA A 541 -4.79 -13.13 3.41
CA ALA A 541 -6.09 -12.50 3.53
C ALA A 541 -6.74 -12.79 4.89
N ARG A 542 -6.56 -14.02 5.42
CA ARG A 542 -7.19 -14.42 6.69
C ARG A 542 -6.23 -14.42 7.87
N GLY A 543 -6.61 -13.68 8.92
CA GLY A 543 -5.98 -13.71 10.23
C GLY A 543 -6.29 -15.01 10.99
N GLU A 544 -5.42 -15.36 11.92
CA GLU A 544 -5.57 -16.50 12.85
C GLU A 544 -5.72 -15.95 14.29
N ARG A 545 -6.57 -14.94 14.46
CA ARG A 545 -6.69 -14.18 15.72
C ARG A 545 -7.64 -14.86 16.71
N SER A 546 -7.89 -14.18 17.83
CA SER A 546 -9.02 -14.51 18.70
C SER A 546 -10.31 -13.91 18.13
N ARG A 547 -11.45 -14.55 18.41
CA ARG A 547 -12.80 -14.09 17.97
C ARG A 547 -13.08 -12.61 18.25
N LEU A 548 -12.53 -12.05 19.34
CA LEU A 548 -12.62 -10.64 19.67
C LEU A 548 -11.87 -9.75 18.66
N ALA A 549 -10.65 -10.14 18.29
CA ALA A 549 -9.79 -9.36 17.42
C ALA A 549 -10.08 -9.58 15.93
N ASP A 550 -10.78 -10.65 15.54
CA ASP A 550 -11.38 -10.76 14.21
C ASP A 550 -12.58 -9.81 14.10
N TYR A 551 -13.57 -9.95 15.00
CA TYR A 551 -14.76 -9.08 15.03
C TYR A 551 -14.40 -7.59 15.13
N ALA A 552 -13.42 -7.22 15.96
CA ALA A 552 -12.96 -5.84 16.08
C ALA A 552 -12.27 -5.28 14.82
N SER A 553 -11.91 -6.09 13.83
CA SER A 553 -11.46 -5.63 12.50
C SER A 553 -12.52 -5.77 11.40
N GLU A 554 -13.73 -6.22 11.74
CA GLU A 554 -14.92 -6.16 10.87
C GLU A 554 -15.83 -4.97 11.23
N VAL A 555 -15.72 -4.39 12.43
CA VAL A 555 -16.64 -3.36 12.96
C VAL A 555 -16.00 -2.03 13.41
N LEU A 556 -14.68 -1.87 13.28
CA LEU A 556 -13.92 -0.66 13.61
C LEU A 556 -13.02 -0.24 12.43
#